data_AF-A0A1H1PRX6-F1
#
_entry.id   AF-A0A1H1PRX6-F1
#
_cell.length_a   1.000
_cell.length_b   1.000
_cell.length_c   1.000
_cell.angle_alpha   90.00
_cell.angle_beta   90.00
_cell.angle_gamma   90.00
#
_symmetry.space_group_name_H-M   'P 1'
#
loop_
_entity.id
_entity.type
_entity.pdbx_description
1 polymer ?
#
loop_
_entity_poly.entity_id
_entity_poly.type
_entity_poly.pdbx_seq_one_letter_code
_entity_poly.pdbx_strand_id
1 'polypeptide(L)'
;MRIFGIAALVIALASASIPVQAQQPDPHPTTIRAKLKAKYLEKRDRFMHRVKDVYFAVGCKVLAREAGILPLTSSESYLAYIGDQTIIDTRDESLRQAAMQEGLDRAARPGECDYYRKHPEAAEALRHAAADAKR
;
A
#
# COMPACT_ATOMS: atom_id res chain seq x y z
N MET A 1 21.33 -61.85 59.48
CA MET A 1 22.38 -62.43 58.61
C MET A 1 21.73 -63.00 57.36
N ARG A 2 22.38 -62.81 56.19
CA ARG A 2 22.14 -63.46 54.88
C ARG A 2 21.04 -62.78 54.03
N ILE A 3 21.40 -61.82 53.16
CA ILE A 3 22.14 -61.85 51.87
C ILE A 3 21.15 -61.85 50.69
N PHE A 4 21.12 -60.69 50.04
CA PHE A 4 20.99 -60.41 48.61
C PHE A 4 20.41 -61.49 47.67
N GLY A 5 19.34 -61.10 46.98
CA GLY A 5 18.93 -61.69 45.70
C GLY A 5 18.50 -60.58 44.75
N ILE A 6 19.46 -59.96 44.06
CA ILE A 6 19.22 -59.03 42.96
C ILE A 6 19.15 -59.85 41.68
N ALA A 7 17.98 -59.92 41.03
CA ALA A 7 17.86 -60.19 39.60
C ALA A 7 16.40 -59.98 39.16
N ALA A 8 16.16 -58.94 38.36
CA ALA A 8 15.62 -59.09 37.01
C ALA A 8 15.34 -57.70 36.41
N LEU A 9 16.15 -57.40 35.41
CA LEU A 9 16.03 -56.35 34.42
C LEU A 9 14.62 -56.36 33.78
N VAL A 10 13.89 -55.25 33.86
CA VAL A 10 12.74 -54.99 32.98
C VAL A 10 13.04 -53.74 32.17
N ILE A 11 13.38 -53.97 30.90
CA ILE A 11 13.53 -52.95 29.87
C ILE A 11 12.13 -52.44 29.56
N ALA A 12 11.76 -51.27 30.09
CA ALA A 12 10.54 -50.57 29.70
C ALA A 12 10.87 -49.66 28.51
N LEU A 13 10.18 -49.91 27.40
CA LEU A 13 10.36 -49.29 26.10
C LEU A 13 10.12 -47.77 26.15
N ALA A 14 11.03 -47.06 25.48
CA ALA A 14 10.83 -45.86 24.69
C ALA A 14 9.47 -45.14 24.83
N SER A 15 9.48 -44.05 25.60
CA SER A 15 8.69 -42.86 25.26
C SER A 15 9.66 -41.67 25.22
N ALA A 16 10.54 -41.70 24.22
CA ALA A 16 11.17 -40.48 23.76
C ALA A 16 10.02 -39.58 23.27
N SER A 17 9.65 -38.62 24.11
CA SER A 17 8.82 -37.49 23.73
C SER A 17 9.59 -36.71 22.67
N ILE A 18 9.40 -37.09 21.41
CA ILE A 18 9.80 -36.28 20.26
C ILE A 18 9.04 -34.97 20.46
N PRO A 19 9.70 -33.81 20.64
CA PRO A 19 8.99 -32.57 20.47
C PRO A 19 8.54 -32.61 19.03
N VAL A 20 7.22 -32.73 18.82
CA VAL A 20 6.61 -32.42 17.53
C VAL A 20 7.10 -31.02 17.22
N GLN A 21 8.12 -30.94 16.37
CA GLN A 21 8.45 -29.74 15.66
C GLN A 21 7.15 -29.40 14.96
N ALA A 22 6.47 -28.38 15.46
CA ALA A 22 5.38 -27.75 14.75
C ALA A 22 5.95 -27.40 13.38
N GLN A 23 5.66 -28.25 12.39
CA GLN A 23 5.88 -27.94 10.99
C GLN A 23 5.00 -26.72 10.75
N GLN A 24 5.56 -25.53 10.95
CA GLN A 24 5.02 -24.32 10.37
C GLN A 24 4.89 -24.66 8.88
N PRO A 25 3.66 -24.76 8.34
CA PRO A 25 3.52 -25.03 6.92
C PRO A 25 4.27 -23.92 6.20
N ASP A 26 5.18 -24.30 5.30
CA ASP A 26 5.85 -23.36 4.42
C ASP A 26 4.79 -22.41 3.85
N PRO A 27 4.96 -21.08 3.96
CA PRO A 27 3.96 -20.15 3.50
C PRO A 27 3.74 -20.42 2.01
N HIS A 28 2.59 -21.00 1.69
CA HIS A 28 2.28 -21.44 0.34
C HIS A 28 2.53 -20.28 -0.63
N PRO A 29 3.27 -20.46 -1.74
CA PRO A 29 3.67 -19.38 -2.64
C PRO A 29 2.47 -18.58 -3.19
N THR A 30 1.28 -19.18 -3.21
CA THR A 30 0.01 -18.53 -3.51
C THR A 30 -0.34 -17.40 -2.53
N THR A 31 -0.02 -17.54 -1.24
CA THR A 31 -0.28 -16.54 -0.20
C THR A 31 0.63 -15.32 -0.31
N ILE A 32 1.90 -15.52 -0.71
CA ILE A 32 2.85 -14.41 -0.89
C ILE A 32 2.47 -13.59 -2.12
N ARG A 33 2.15 -14.24 -3.24
CA ARG A 33 1.68 -13.57 -4.46
C ARG A 33 0.37 -12.82 -4.24
N ALA A 34 -0.57 -13.40 -3.49
CA ALA A 34 -1.81 -12.75 -3.13
C ALA A 34 -1.59 -11.50 -2.25
N LYS A 35 -0.70 -11.59 -1.25
CA LYS A 35 -0.32 -10.44 -0.41
C LYS A 35 0.36 -9.34 -1.22
N LEU A 36 1.23 -9.69 -2.16
CA LEU A 36 1.92 -8.74 -3.03
C LEU A 36 0.91 -8.00 -3.92
N LYS A 37 0.01 -8.73 -4.58
CA LYS A 37 -1.07 -8.15 -5.38
C LYS A 37 -1.96 -7.23 -4.55
N ALA A 38 -2.32 -7.63 -3.33
CA ALA A 38 -3.15 -6.81 -2.44
C ALA A 38 -2.45 -5.49 -2.09
N LYS A 39 -1.17 -5.53 -1.70
CA LYS A 39 -0.37 -4.33 -1.42
C LYS A 39 -0.23 -3.43 -2.64
N TYR A 40 -0.03 -4.01 -3.81
CA TYR A 40 0.01 -3.29 -5.08
C TYR A 40 -1.30 -2.53 -5.34
N LEU A 41 -2.45 -3.23 -5.26
CA LEU A 41 -3.76 -2.62 -5.47
C LEU A 41 -4.03 -1.49 -4.47
N GLU A 42 -3.70 -1.70 -3.20
CA GLU A 42 -3.84 -0.70 -2.14
C GLU A 42 -2.99 0.56 -2.41
N LYS A 43 -1.73 0.39 -2.83
CA LYS A 43 -0.87 1.51 -3.23
C LYS A 43 -1.39 2.21 -4.49
N ARG A 44 -1.79 1.45 -5.51
CA ARG A 44 -2.35 1.99 -6.74
C ARG A 44 -3.58 2.84 -6.45
N ASP A 45 -4.52 2.33 -5.66
CA ASP A 45 -5.76 3.02 -5.35
C ASP A 45 -5.49 4.30 -4.54
N ARG A 46 -4.53 4.27 -3.59
CA ARG A 46 -4.07 5.48 -2.90
C ARG A 46 -3.46 6.50 -3.86
N PHE A 47 -2.63 6.06 -4.80
CA PHE A 47 -2.05 6.96 -5.79
C PHE A 47 -3.14 7.60 -6.66
N MET A 48 -4.11 6.82 -7.13
CA MET A 48 -5.23 7.35 -7.90
C MET A 48 -6.07 8.35 -7.10
N HIS A 49 -6.27 8.10 -5.81
CA HIS A 49 -6.92 9.07 -4.92
C HIS A 49 -6.13 10.37 -4.81
N ARG A 50 -4.81 10.29 -4.65
CA ARG A 50 -3.93 11.46 -4.67
C ARG A 50 -4.04 12.24 -5.97
N VAL A 51 -4.06 11.56 -7.12
CA VAL A 51 -4.24 12.20 -8.44
C VAL A 51 -5.57 12.96 -8.47
N LYS A 52 -6.68 12.33 -8.03
CA LYS A 52 -8.00 12.98 -7.94
C LYS A 52 -7.95 14.26 -7.09
N ASP A 53 -7.35 14.20 -5.91
CA ASP A 53 -7.27 15.34 -4.99
C ASP A 53 -6.43 16.49 -5.54
N VAL A 54 -5.30 16.16 -6.18
CA VAL A 54 -4.42 17.15 -6.81
C VAL A 54 -5.15 17.87 -7.95
N TYR A 55 -5.85 17.13 -8.84
CA TYR A 55 -6.60 17.75 -9.92
C TYR A 55 -7.86 18.48 -9.44
N PHE A 56 -8.50 18.00 -8.36
CA PHE A 56 -9.56 18.74 -7.68
C PHE A 56 -9.05 20.09 -7.16
N ALA A 57 -7.87 20.13 -6.54
CA ALA A 57 -7.23 21.37 -6.11
C ALA A 57 -6.85 22.30 -7.27
N VAL A 58 -6.41 21.75 -8.40
CA VAL A 58 -6.18 22.54 -9.63
C VAL A 58 -7.49 23.18 -10.11
N GLY A 59 -8.56 22.39 -10.24
CA GLY A 59 -9.87 22.89 -10.67
C GLY A 59 -10.44 23.95 -9.72
N CYS A 60 -10.23 23.78 -8.41
CA CYS A 60 -10.61 24.76 -7.39
C CYS A 60 -9.63 25.94 -7.24
N LYS A 61 -8.63 26.06 -8.11
CA LYS A 61 -7.64 27.16 -8.12
C LYS A 61 -6.79 27.27 -6.84
N VAL A 62 -6.63 26.16 -6.12
CA VAL A 62 -5.71 26.06 -4.98
C VAL A 62 -4.26 25.93 -5.45
N LEU A 63 -4.05 25.17 -6.53
CA LEU A 63 -2.76 24.95 -7.18
C LEU A 63 -2.69 25.70 -8.52
N ALA A 64 -1.56 26.35 -8.77
CA ALA A 64 -1.34 27.12 -9.99
C ALA A 64 -0.85 26.21 -11.13
N ARG A 65 -1.75 25.94 -12.09
CA ARG A 65 -1.52 25.24 -13.37
C ARG A 65 -1.13 23.76 -13.25
N GLU A 66 -1.47 23.01 -14.29
CA GLU A 66 -1.19 21.57 -14.40
C GLU A 66 0.32 21.25 -14.49
N ALA A 67 1.12 22.15 -15.08
CA ALA A 67 2.55 21.92 -15.23
C ALA A 67 3.29 21.79 -13.88
N GLY A 68 2.79 22.43 -12.82
CA GLY A 68 3.43 22.40 -11.50
C GLY A 68 3.12 21.17 -10.66
N ILE A 69 2.21 20.31 -11.11
CA ILE A 69 1.76 19.12 -10.37
C ILE A 69 2.26 17.80 -10.97
N LEU A 70 2.94 17.85 -12.13
CA LEU A 70 3.48 16.65 -12.79
C LEU A 70 4.31 15.77 -11.86
N PRO A 71 5.22 16.29 -11.01
CA PRO A 71 5.96 15.45 -10.06
C PRO A 71 5.09 14.70 -9.04
N LEU A 72 3.83 15.08 -8.88
CA LEU A 72 2.87 14.44 -7.97
C LEU A 72 1.96 13.44 -8.67
N THR A 73 1.82 13.53 -9.99
CA THR A 73 0.79 12.79 -10.75
C THR A 73 1.34 12.00 -11.93
N SER A 74 2.59 12.19 -12.36
CA SER A 74 3.20 11.55 -13.54
C SER A 74 3.35 10.04 -13.42
N SER A 75 3.63 9.37 -14.55
CA SER A 75 3.95 7.93 -14.54
C SER A 75 5.24 7.65 -13.76
N GLU A 76 6.25 8.54 -13.79
CA GLU A 76 7.44 8.33 -12.94
C GLU A 76 7.08 8.41 -11.45
N SER A 77 6.25 9.37 -11.06
CA SER A 77 5.79 9.49 -9.67
C SER A 77 4.94 8.29 -9.24
N TYR A 78 4.17 7.71 -10.17
CA TYR A 78 3.42 6.47 -9.95
C TYR A 78 4.37 5.30 -9.70
N LEU A 79 5.35 5.07 -10.57
CA LEU A 79 6.32 3.99 -10.42
C LEU A 79 7.12 4.12 -9.12
N ALA A 80 7.53 5.33 -8.77
CA ALA A 80 8.21 5.63 -7.51
C ALA A 80 7.30 5.35 -6.29
N TYR A 81 6.01 5.69 -6.37
CA TYR A 81 5.04 5.46 -5.30
C TYR A 81 4.71 3.98 -5.10
N ILE A 82 4.52 3.23 -6.19
CA ILE A 82 4.26 1.79 -6.14
C ILE A 82 5.48 1.07 -5.55
N GLY A 83 6.68 1.38 -6.06
CA GLY A 83 7.96 0.84 -5.57
C GLY A 83 8.11 -0.69 -5.74
N ASP A 84 7.12 -1.35 -6.33
CA ASP A 84 7.11 -2.78 -6.61
C ASP A 84 7.23 -2.98 -8.12
N GLN A 85 8.46 -3.22 -8.59
CA GLN A 85 8.76 -3.42 -10.01
C GLN A 85 8.37 -4.81 -10.52
N THR A 86 7.84 -5.69 -9.66
CA THR A 86 7.46 -7.05 -10.06
C THR A 86 6.08 -7.13 -10.71
N ILE A 87 5.26 -6.08 -10.57
CA ILE A 87 3.93 -5.98 -11.17
C ILE A 87 3.93 -4.86 -12.19
N ILE A 88 3.91 -5.23 -13.48
CA ILE A 88 3.75 -4.29 -14.58
C ILE A 88 2.26 -4.14 -14.86
N ASP A 89 1.72 -2.94 -14.63
CA ASP A 89 0.34 -2.59 -14.97
C ASP A 89 0.34 -1.70 -16.21
N THR A 90 -0.15 -2.24 -17.31
CA THR A 90 -0.24 -1.54 -18.60
C THR A 90 -1.39 -0.55 -18.66
N ARG A 91 -2.23 -0.49 -17.62
CA ARG A 91 -3.39 0.40 -17.54
C ARG A 91 -3.12 1.65 -16.71
N ASP A 92 -1.92 1.84 -16.18
CA ASP A 92 -1.58 2.95 -15.31
C ASP A 92 -2.00 4.30 -15.91
N GLU A 93 -1.68 4.56 -17.17
CA GLU A 93 -2.04 5.80 -17.88
C GLU A 93 -3.54 6.04 -17.89
N SER A 94 -4.31 5.03 -18.32
CA SER A 94 -5.78 5.13 -18.39
C SER A 94 -6.41 5.38 -17.02
N LEU A 95 -5.86 4.79 -15.97
CA LEU A 95 -6.34 4.97 -14.59
C LEU A 95 -6.00 6.38 -14.08
N ARG A 96 -4.81 6.89 -14.37
CA ARG A 96 -4.41 8.26 -14.01
C ARG A 96 -5.25 9.30 -14.75
N GLN A 97 -5.53 9.09 -16.03
CA GLN A 97 -6.41 9.96 -16.82
C GLN A 97 -7.85 9.98 -16.29
N ALA A 98 -8.40 8.81 -15.92
CA ALA A 98 -9.71 8.74 -15.28
C ALA A 98 -9.72 9.47 -13.92
N ALA A 99 -8.69 9.27 -13.10
CA ALA A 99 -8.54 9.96 -11.82
C ALA A 99 -8.41 11.48 -11.98
N MET A 100 -7.66 11.94 -12.98
CA MET A 100 -7.58 13.34 -13.35
C MET A 100 -8.96 13.91 -13.68
N GLN A 101 -9.69 13.25 -14.57
CA GLN A 101 -11.01 13.71 -15.00
C GLN A 101 -12.00 13.76 -13.83
N GLU A 102 -12.03 12.73 -12.98
CA GLU A 102 -12.89 12.71 -11.79
C GLU A 102 -12.59 13.89 -10.83
N GLY A 103 -11.31 14.25 -10.65
CA GLY A 103 -10.92 15.39 -9.83
C GLY A 103 -11.40 16.73 -10.40
N LEU A 104 -11.25 16.91 -11.71
CA LEU A 104 -11.72 18.10 -12.43
C LEU A 104 -13.25 18.20 -12.44
N ASP A 105 -13.94 17.09 -12.69
CA ASP A 105 -15.41 17.01 -12.68
C ASP A 105 -15.95 17.35 -11.29
N ARG A 106 -15.29 16.86 -10.23
CA ARG A 106 -15.62 17.24 -8.86
C ARG A 106 -15.45 18.75 -8.65
N ALA A 107 -14.35 19.35 -9.13
CA ALA A 107 -14.14 20.79 -8.99
C ALA A 107 -15.17 21.63 -9.76
N ALA A 108 -15.71 21.10 -10.86
CA ALA A 108 -16.75 21.75 -11.64
C ALA A 108 -18.14 21.71 -10.98
N ARG A 109 -18.37 20.81 -10.01
CA ARG A 109 -19.65 20.72 -9.30
C ARG A 109 -19.84 21.94 -8.37
N PRO A 110 -21.02 22.59 -8.38
CA PRO A 110 -21.28 23.75 -7.53
C PRO A 110 -21.06 23.45 -6.04
N GLY A 111 -20.32 24.33 -5.34
CA GLY A 111 -20.09 24.25 -3.90
C GLY A 111 -19.02 23.26 -3.44
N GLU A 112 -18.50 22.37 -4.30
CA GLU A 112 -17.45 21.42 -3.89
C GLU A 112 -16.15 22.15 -3.49
N CYS A 113 -15.78 23.20 -4.22
CA CYS A 113 -14.58 23.98 -3.91
C CYS A 113 -14.65 24.75 -2.57
N ASP A 114 -15.84 24.89 -1.96
CA ASP A 114 -15.95 25.43 -0.59
C ASP A 114 -15.27 24.52 0.44
N TYR A 115 -14.99 23.25 0.09
CA TYR A 115 -14.16 22.36 0.89
C TYR A 115 -12.87 23.06 1.35
N TYR A 116 -12.13 23.73 0.46
CA TYR A 116 -10.88 24.38 0.81
C TYR A 116 -11.04 25.68 1.62
N ARG A 117 -12.25 26.26 1.63
CA ARG A 117 -12.57 27.37 2.53
C ARG A 117 -12.83 26.88 3.95
N LYS A 118 -13.42 25.69 4.08
CA LYS A 118 -13.68 25.01 5.36
C LYS A 118 -12.44 24.29 5.91
N HIS A 119 -11.52 23.92 5.01
CA HIS A 119 -10.29 23.19 5.30
C HIS A 119 -9.06 23.90 4.71
N PRO A 120 -8.70 25.09 5.21
CA PRO A 120 -7.54 25.83 4.72
C PRO A 120 -6.24 25.03 4.85
N GLU A 121 -6.12 24.17 5.87
CA GLU A 121 -4.98 23.28 6.10
C GLU A 121 -4.78 22.28 4.96
N ALA A 122 -5.87 21.79 4.35
CA ALA A 122 -5.80 20.88 3.21
C ALA A 122 -5.27 21.60 1.95
N ALA A 123 -5.68 22.86 1.75
CA ALA A 123 -5.18 23.68 0.67
C ALA A 123 -3.69 23.99 0.85
N GLU A 124 -3.28 24.30 2.08
CA GLU A 124 -1.88 24.59 2.41
C GLU A 124 -0.99 23.35 2.22
N ALA A 125 -1.41 22.19 2.72
CA ALA A 125 -0.68 20.94 2.56
C ALA A 125 -0.43 20.59 1.08
N LEU A 126 -1.43 20.81 0.21
CA LEU A 126 -1.26 20.58 -1.23
C LEU A 126 -0.30 21.58 -1.87
N ARG A 127 -0.32 22.85 -1.45
CA ARG A 127 0.63 23.86 -1.94
C ARG A 127 2.05 23.55 -1.52
N HIS A 128 2.26 23.14 -0.27
CA HIS A 128 3.56 22.71 0.23
C HIS A 128 4.06 21.47 -0.53
N ALA A 129 3.21 20.45 -0.68
CA ALA A 129 3.57 19.25 -1.44
C ALA A 129 3.95 19.57 -2.90
N ALA A 130 3.22 20.48 -3.55
CA ALA A 130 3.53 20.94 -4.91
C ALA A 130 4.79 21.82 -4.98
N ALA A 131 5.12 22.55 -3.92
CA ALA A 131 6.36 23.34 -3.85
C ALA A 131 7.58 22.43 -3.61
N ASP A 132 7.45 21.46 -2.72
CA ASP A 132 8.52 20.51 -2.38
C ASP A 132 8.85 19.61 -3.58
N ALA A 133 7.85 19.19 -4.35
CA ALA A 133 8.07 18.31 -5.49
C ALA A 133 8.66 19.02 -6.73
N LYS A 134 8.80 20.35 -6.70
CA LYS A 134 9.52 21.13 -7.73
C LYS A 134 11.02 21.28 -7.45
N ARG A 135 11.46 20.95 -6.24
CA ARG A 135 12.88 21.03 -5.84
C ARG A 135 13.61 19.76 -6.28
#